data_AF-A0AAZ3STX2-F1
#
_entry.id   AF-A0AAZ3STX2-F1
#
_cell.length_a   1.000
_cell.length_b   1.000
_cell.length_c   1.000
_cell.angle_alpha   90.00
_cell.angle_beta   90.00
_cell.angle_gamma   90.00
#
_symmetry.space_group_name_H-M   'P 1'
#
loop_
_entity.id
_entity.type
_entity.pdbx_description
1 polymer ?
#
loop_
_entity_poly.entity_id
_entity_poly.type
_entity_poly.pdbx_seq_one_letter_code
_entity_poly.pdbx_strand_id
1 'polypeptide(L)'
;VASAWIKVEQLKPYHPHKEEMIKINKGKRFQQAVDAVEDFLKKKEKQGGKEQPVRDDPHFHHFLLSQTEKVRGKDTRSTSIQAADSTAINGSITPTDKRIGFLGLGLMGSGIVSNLLKMGHVVTVWNRTVEKCDLFIQEGARLGRTPAEVVSMCDITFSCVSDPKAARDLVLGPSGVLQGIRPGKCYVEMSTVDPETITELSQVISSRGGRFLEAPVAGSQQVSNEGMLVILAAGDRTVYEDCSSCFQAMGKTSFFLGEVGNAARMMLILNMVQGSFMATIAEGLTLAQATGQSQHTFLDILSQGQMASTFVDQKCQNILQGNFKPDYYLKHIQKDLRLAISMGDTANHPTPMAAAANEVYKRAKALDQSDNDMSAVYRAYIH
;
A
#
# COMPACT_ATOMS: atom_id res chain seq x y z
N VAL A 1 -13.81 -21.19 -18.43
CA VAL A 1 -13.98 -21.14 -16.95
C VAL A 1 -15.25 -21.91 -16.61
N ALA A 2 -15.14 -23.05 -15.93
CA ALA A 2 -16.30 -23.88 -15.60
C ALA A 2 -17.22 -23.14 -14.61
N SER A 3 -18.47 -22.91 -15.02
CA SER A 3 -19.54 -22.44 -14.14
C SER A 3 -19.96 -23.58 -13.22
N ALA A 4 -19.76 -23.42 -11.90
CA ALA A 4 -20.28 -24.36 -10.92
C ALA A 4 -21.80 -24.19 -10.81
N TRP A 5 -22.53 -25.07 -11.50
CA TRP A 5 -23.98 -25.23 -11.31
C TRP A 5 -24.21 -26.33 -10.28
N ILE A 6 -24.96 -26.04 -9.24
CA ILE A 6 -25.52 -27.07 -8.35
C ILE A 6 -26.80 -27.54 -9.02
N LYS A 7 -26.90 -28.84 -9.32
CA LYS A 7 -28.14 -29.41 -9.86
C LYS A 7 -29.24 -29.26 -8.81
N VAL A 8 -30.47 -28.97 -9.24
CA VAL A 8 -31.60 -28.78 -8.31
C VAL A 8 -31.80 -30.03 -7.44
N GLU A 9 -31.55 -31.22 -7.97
CA GLU A 9 -31.61 -32.47 -7.19
C GLU A 9 -30.57 -32.56 -6.06
N GLN A 10 -29.51 -31.76 -6.11
CA GLN A 10 -28.47 -31.69 -5.08
C GLN A 10 -28.76 -30.65 -3.98
N LEU A 11 -29.85 -29.88 -4.12
CA LEU A 11 -30.30 -28.95 -3.09
C LEU A 11 -30.96 -29.73 -1.95
N LYS A 12 -30.31 -29.69 -0.79
CA LYS A 12 -30.86 -30.28 0.43
C LYS A 12 -31.98 -29.39 0.97
N PRO A 13 -33.12 -29.97 1.40
CA PRO A 13 -34.21 -29.20 2.00
C PRO A 13 -33.73 -28.45 3.25
N TYR A 14 -34.15 -27.20 3.40
CA TYR A 14 -33.66 -26.30 4.45
C TYR A 14 -34.02 -26.79 5.86
N HIS A 15 -35.31 -27.03 6.16
CA HIS A 15 -35.76 -27.39 7.52
C HIS A 15 -35.10 -28.68 8.07
N PRO A 16 -34.97 -29.78 7.31
CA PRO A 16 -34.33 -31.01 7.80
C PRO A 16 -32.82 -30.88 8.06
N HIS A 17 -32.12 -29.95 7.40
CA HIS A 17 -30.66 -29.85 7.48
C HIS A 17 -30.15 -28.61 8.23
N LYS A 18 -31.05 -27.69 8.62
CA LYS A 18 -30.71 -26.47 9.36
C LYS A 18 -29.92 -26.76 10.64
N GLU A 19 -30.40 -27.69 11.47
CA GLU A 19 -29.77 -27.98 12.77
C GLU A 19 -28.37 -28.56 12.63
N GLU A 20 -28.17 -29.41 11.62
CA GLU A 20 -26.86 -29.97 11.27
C GLU A 20 -25.90 -28.87 10.82
N MET A 21 -26.36 -27.94 9.97
CA MET A 21 -25.54 -26.82 9.51
C MET A 21 -25.16 -25.85 10.63
N ILE A 22 -26.05 -25.58 11.58
CA ILE A 22 -25.76 -24.74 12.77
C ILE A 22 -24.73 -25.43 13.68
N LYS A 23 -24.81 -26.76 13.84
CA LYS A 23 -23.84 -27.52 14.64
C LYS A 23 -22.43 -27.46 14.03
N ILE A 24 -22.32 -27.52 12.71
CA ILE A 24 -21.03 -27.48 11.98
C ILE A 24 -20.47 -26.05 11.93
N ASN A 25 -21.32 -25.02 11.84
CA ASN A 25 -20.89 -23.63 11.66
C ASN A 25 -21.30 -22.73 12.83
N LYS A 26 -20.38 -22.55 13.79
CA LYS A 26 -20.60 -21.72 15.01
C LYS A 26 -20.31 -20.22 14.85
N GLY A 27 -20.12 -19.75 13.61
CA GLY A 27 -19.75 -18.35 13.34
C GLY A 27 -20.94 -17.39 13.44
N LYS A 28 -20.75 -16.21 14.06
CA LYS A 28 -21.80 -15.16 14.19
C LYS A 28 -22.47 -14.80 12.87
N ARG A 29 -21.71 -14.73 11.76
CA ARG A 29 -22.25 -14.44 10.42
C ARG A 29 -23.16 -15.54 9.87
N PHE A 30 -22.85 -16.80 10.17
CA PHE A 30 -23.69 -17.92 9.74
C PHE A 30 -25.03 -17.90 10.49
N GLN A 31 -24.98 -17.62 11.80
CA GLN A 31 -26.19 -17.46 12.61
C GLN A 31 -27.07 -16.32 12.09
N GLN A 32 -26.50 -15.16 11.77
CA GLN A 32 -27.25 -14.04 11.18
C GLN A 32 -27.92 -14.39 9.85
N ALA A 33 -27.27 -15.20 9.01
CA ALA A 33 -27.84 -15.65 7.75
C ALA A 33 -29.02 -16.61 7.97
N VAL A 34 -28.89 -17.54 8.93
CA VAL A 34 -29.98 -18.43 9.35
C VAL A 34 -31.17 -17.61 9.86
N ASP A 35 -30.92 -16.63 10.72
CA ASP A 35 -31.97 -15.78 11.30
C ASP A 35 -32.72 -14.99 10.21
N ALA A 36 -32.00 -14.46 9.21
CA ALA A 36 -32.61 -13.75 8.08
C ALA A 36 -33.51 -14.65 7.22
N VAL A 37 -33.13 -15.92 7.02
CA VAL A 37 -33.96 -16.91 6.30
C VAL A 37 -35.23 -17.23 7.09
N GLU A 38 -35.11 -17.41 8.41
CA GLU A 38 -36.28 -17.66 9.28
C GLU A 38 -37.25 -16.49 9.29
N ASP A 39 -36.76 -15.26 9.35
CA ASP A 39 -37.59 -14.07 9.30
C ASP A 39 -38.30 -13.92 7.95
N PHE A 40 -37.66 -14.30 6.85
CA PHE A 40 -38.28 -14.33 5.54
C PHE A 40 -39.42 -15.36 5.46
N LEU A 41 -39.19 -16.58 5.96
CA LEU A 41 -40.21 -17.63 5.99
C LEU A 41 -41.43 -17.24 6.84
N LYS A 42 -41.19 -16.66 8.02
CA LYS A 42 -42.26 -16.13 8.89
C LYS A 42 -43.06 -15.00 8.22
N LYS A 43 -42.40 -14.12 7.47
CA LYS A 43 -43.08 -13.06 6.71
C LYS A 43 -43.92 -13.64 5.57
N LYS A 44 -43.43 -14.69 4.89
CA LYS A 44 -44.16 -15.40 3.83
C LYS A 44 -45.41 -16.10 4.35
N GLU A 45 -45.34 -16.73 5.53
CA GLU A 45 -46.51 -17.33 6.20
C GLU A 45 -47.56 -16.27 6.60
N LYS A 46 -47.12 -15.12 7.12
CA LYS A 46 -48.02 -14.01 7.49
C LYS A 46 -48.70 -13.32 6.30
N GLN A 47 -48.13 -13.41 5.10
CA GLN A 47 -48.68 -12.79 3.89
C GLN A 47 -49.65 -13.70 3.11
N GLY A 48 -50.03 -14.85 3.67
CA GLY A 48 -51.10 -15.68 3.12
C GLY A 48 -50.84 -16.12 1.68
N GLY A 49 -49.74 -16.82 1.45
CA GLY A 49 -49.59 -17.79 0.35
C GLY A 49 -50.11 -17.40 -1.04
N LYS A 50 -49.97 -16.15 -1.48
CA LYS A 50 -50.20 -15.79 -2.89
C LYS A 50 -48.87 -15.79 -3.64
N GLU A 51 -48.63 -16.84 -4.42
CA GLU A 51 -47.61 -16.83 -5.47
C GLU A 51 -48.00 -15.79 -6.52
N GLN A 52 -47.31 -14.65 -6.56
CA GLN A 52 -47.28 -13.83 -7.75
C GLN A 52 -46.16 -14.37 -8.66
N PRO A 53 -46.46 -14.75 -9.92
CA PRO A 53 -45.42 -15.05 -10.88
C PRO A 53 -44.62 -13.77 -11.11
N VAL A 54 -43.29 -13.87 -11.01
CA VAL A 54 -42.38 -12.80 -11.41
C VAL A 54 -42.67 -12.49 -12.87
N ARG A 55 -43.26 -11.32 -13.15
CA ARG A 55 -43.41 -10.83 -14.52
C ARG A 55 -42.01 -10.65 -15.10
N ASP A 56 -41.79 -11.19 -16.29
CA ASP A 56 -40.63 -10.88 -17.14
C ASP A 56 -40.61 -9.36 -17.37
N ASP A 57 -39.83 -8.65 -16.56
CA ASP A 57 -39.56 -7.23 -16.71
C ASP A 57 -38.29 -7.06 -17.55
N PRO A 58 -38.38 -6.48 -18.77
CA PRO A 58 -37.22 -6.22 -19.62
C PRO A 58 -36.16 -5.33 -18.96
N HIS A 59 -36.52 -4.54 -17.94
CA HIS A 59 -35.56 -3.75 -17.17
C HIS A 59 -34.67 -4.63 -16.25
N PHE A 60 -35.15 -5.80 -15.82
CA PHE A 60 -34.37 -6.70 -14.97
C PHE A 60 -33.27 -7.43 -15.76
N HIS A 61 -33.55 -7.77 -17.03
CA HIS A 61 -32.54 -8.34 -17.94
C HIS A 61 -31.45 -7.33 -18.31
N HIS A 62 -31.78 -6.05 -18.49
CA HIS A 62 -30.79 -5.00 -18.74
C HIS A 62 -29.93 -4.69 -17.50
N PHE A 63 -30.47 -4.86 -16.29
CA PHE A 63 -29.69 -4.77 -15.05
C PHE A 63 -28.70 -5.93 -14.90
N LEU A 64 -29.07 -7.15 -15.28
CA LEU A 64 -28.19 -8.31 -15.21
C LEU A 64 -27.08 -8.30 -16.28
N LEU A 65 -27.37 -7.82 -17.48
CA LEU A 65 -26.39 -7.74 -18.58
C LEU A 65 -25.41 -6.56 -18.44
N SER A 66 -25.77 -5.50 -17.70
CA SER A 66 -24.84 -4.41 -17.38
C SER A 66 -23.93 -4.72 -16.17
N GLN A 67 -24.23 -5.78 -15.42
CA GLN A 67 -23.41 -6.25 -14.29
C GLN A 67 -22.38 -7.32 -14.70
N THR A 68 -22.46 -7.87 -15.93
CA THR A 68 -21.56 -8.93 -16.40
C THR A 68 -20.15 -8.48 -16.81
N GLU A 69 -19.83 -7.19 -16.74
CA GLU A 69 -18.44 -6.69 -16.86
C GLU A 69 -17.79 -6.32 -15.52
N LYS A 70 -18.26 -6.87 -14.39
CA LYS A 70 -17.52 -6.79 -13.12
C LYS A 70 -16.64 -8.02 -12.92
N VAL A 71 -15.39 -7.85 -13.35
CA VAL A 71 -14.14 -8.43 -12.85
C VAL A 71 -14.36 -9.39 -11.66
N ARG A 72 -14.16 -10.69 -11.90
CA ARG A 72 -13.95 -11.69 -10.84
C ARG A 72 -12.62 -11.38 -10.13
N GLY A 73 -12.65 -10.49 -9.15
CA GLY A 73 -11.64 -10.46 -8.11
C GLY A 73 -11.80 -11.72 -7.26
N LYS A 74 -10.73 -12.51 -7.13
CA LYS A 74 -10.63 -13.43 -5.99
C LYS A 74 -10.81 -12.58 -4.73
N ASP A 75 -11.72 -12.96 -3.84
CA ASP A 75 -11.85 -12.40 -2.50
C ASP A 75 -10.54 -12.62 -1.72
N THR A 76 -9.53 -11.78 -1.94
CA THR A 76 -8.36 -11.67 -1.06
C THR A 76 -8.80 -10.84 0.15
N ARG A 77 -9.43 -11.49 1.12
CA ARG A 77 -9.68 -10.87 2.43
C ARG A 77 -8.33 -10.50 3.04
N SER A 78 -8.02 -9.21 3.10
CA SER A 78 -6.89 -8.67 3.84
C SER A 78 -7.02 -9.12 5.30
N THR A 79 -6.01 -9.82 5.81
CA THR A 79 -5.88 -10.07 7.24
C THR A 79 -4.98 -8.95 7.77
N SER A 80 -5.58 -7.92 8.34
CA SER A 80 -4.83 -6.89 9.05
C SER A 80 -4.28 -7.51 10.34
N ILE A 81 -2.96 -7.45 10.54
CA ILE A 81 -2.45 -7.47 11.90
C ILE A 81 -2.81 -6.08 12.44
N GLN A 82 -3.73 -6.00 13.41
CA GLN A 82 -3.96 -4.73 14.12
C GLN A 82 -2.67 -4.38 14.86
N ALA A 83 -1.75 -3.67 14.20
CA ALA A 83 -0.58 -3.07 14.86
C ALA A 83 -0.96 -1.77 15.60
N ALA A 84 -2.27 -1.47 15.73
CA ALA A 84 -2.76 -0.19 16.23
C ALA A 84 -3.26 -0.18 17.68
N ASP A 85 -3.38 -1.33 18.38
CA ASP A 85 -3.87 -1.32 19.77
C ASP A 85 -2.78 -1.36 20.85
N SER A 86 -1.51 -1.60 20.50
CA SER A 86 -0.41 -1.73 21.49
C SER A 86 0.76 -0.75 21.29
N THR A 87 0.95 -0.22 20.08
CA THR A 87 2.21 0.41 19.68
C THR A 87 2.35 1.87 20.14
N ALA A 88 1.24 2.59 20.32
CA ALA A 88 1.30 4.00 20.73
C ALA A 88 1.21 4.24 22.26
N ILE A 89 0.91 3.22 23.07
CA ILE A 89 0.60 3.44 24.50
C ILE A 89 1.58 2.72 25.45
N ASN A 90 2.23 1.60 25.08
CA ASN A 90 2.92 0.77 26.10
C ASN A 90 4.38 0.32 25.83
N GLY A 91 5.08 0.84 24.82
CA GLY A 91 6.56 0.77 24.75
C GLY A 91 7.23 -0.61 24.91
N SER A 92 6.53 -1.73 24.69
CA SER A 92 7.06 -3.09 24.89
C SER A 92 6.91 -3.94 23.64
N ILE A 93 7.64 -3.56 22.59
CA ILE A 93 7.95 -4.50 21.50
C ILE A 93 9.18 -5.29 21.95
N THR A 94 9.09 -6.61 22.01
CA THR A 94 10.27 -7.46 22.12
C THR A 94 10.90 -7.57 20.72
N PRO A 95 12.13 -7.09 20.49
CA PRO A 95 12.78 -7.20 19.20
C PRO A 95 13.00 -8.66 18.82
N THR A 96 13.12 -8.95 17.52
CA THR A 96 13.41 -10.31 17.06
C THR A 96 14.89 -10.64 17.28
N ASP A 97 15.19 -11.92 17.56
CA ASP A 97 16.58 -12.41 17.61
C ASP A 97 17.22 -12.52 16.20
N LYS A 98 16.43 -12.35 15.14
CA LYS A 98 16.92 -12.36 13.75
C LYS A 98 17.77 -11.12 13.46
N ARG A 99 18.89 -11.31 12.79
CA ARG A 99 19.74 -10.21 12.34
C ARG A 99 19.08 -9.50 11.16
N ILE A 100 18.95 -8.17 11.24
CA ILE A 100 18.27 -7.36 10.24
C ILE A 100 19.27 -6.66 9.34
N GLY A 101 19.09 -6.75 8.03
CA GLY A 101 19.80 -5.97 7.02
C GLY A 101 18.92 -4.84 6.51
N PHE A 102 19.49 -3.69 6.19
CA PHE A 102 18.76 -2.58 5.57
C PHE A 102 19.55 -1.93 4.43
N LEU A 103 18.95 -1.88 3.25
CA LEU A 103 19.57 -1.39 2.02
C LEU A 103 18.85 -0.12 1.53
N GLY A 104 19.55 1.02 1.54
CA GLY A 104 19.01 2.30 1.07
C GLY A 104 18.58 3.23 2.20
N LEU A 105 19.42 4.22 2.49
CA LEU A 105 19.23 5.17 3.59
C LEU A 105 18.75 6.52 3.05
N GLY A 106 17.68 6.46 2.25
CA GLY A 106 17.02 7.61 1.64
C GLY A 106 16.06 8.33 2.60
N LEU A 107 15.15 9.12 2.02
CA LEU A 107 14.14 9.89 2.75
C LEU A 107 13.33 9.01 3.72
N MET A 108 12.88 7.85 3.25
CA MET A 108 12.12 6.87 4.04
C MET A 108 13.02 5.95 4.86
N GLY A 109 14.04 5.35 4.22
CA GLY A 109 14.90 4.35 4.85
C GLY A 109 15.58 4.85 6.13
N SER A 110 15.93 6.13 6.20
CA SER A 110 16.52 6.75 7.39
C SER A 110 15.62 6.62 8.63
N GLY A 111 14.35 7.02 8.53
CA GLY A 111 13.41 6.96 9.66
C GLY A 111 13.11 5.51 10.06
N ILE A 112 12.98 4.62 9.08
CA ILE A 112 12.75 3.18 9.32
C ILE A 112 13.91 2.57 10.12
N VAL A 113 15.15 2.81 9.72
CA VAL A 113 16.33 2.26 10.40
C VAL A 113 16.47 2.81 11.82
N SER A 114 16.33 4.12 12.02
CA SER A 114 16.40 4.69 13.37
C SER A 114 15.34 4.09 14.30
N ASN A 115 14.13 3.81 13.81
CA ASN A 115 13.10 3.17 14.60
C ASN A 115 13.39 1.69 14.90
N LEU A 116 13.97 0.95 13.96
CA LEU A 116 14.44 -0.41 14.22
C LEU A 116 15.53 -0.43 15.31
N LEU A 117 16.51 0.47 15.24
CA LEU A 117 17.58 0.59 16.24
C LEU A 117 17.04 0.99 17.62
N LYS A 118 16.15 2.00 17.68
CA LYS A 118 15.52 2.45 18.94
C LYS A 118 14.72 1.35 19.62
N MET A 119 14.09 0.45 18.86
CA MET A 119 13.37 -0.70 19.40
C MET A 119 14.26 -1.91 19.70
N GLY A 120 15.58 -1.77 19.61
CA GLY A 120 16.55 -2.77 20.05
C GLY A 120 16.87 -3.86 19.03
N HIS A 121 16.51 -3.69 17.75
CA HIS A 121 16.87 -4.66 16.71
C HIS A 121 18.35 -4.55 16.35
N VAL A 122 18.98 -5.70 16.02
CA VAL A 122 20.36 -5.74 15.53
C VAL A 122 20.36 -5.48 14.03
N VAL A 123 20.75 -4.27 13.62
CA VAL A 123 20.69 -3.82 12.22
C VAL A 123 22.07 -3.70 11.60
N THR A 124 22.24 -4.23 10.38
CA THR A 124 23.34 -3.95 9.47
C THR A 124 22.82 -3.10 8.31
N VAL A 125 23.41 -1.94 8.10
CA VAL A 125 23.01 -0.99 7.06
C VAL A 125 23.97 -1.00 5.88
N TRP A 126 23.45 -0.69 4.70
CA TRP A 126 24.23 -0.32 3.54
C TRP A 126 23.51 0.78 2.75
N ASN A 127 24.29 1.69 2.19
CA ASN A 127 23.82 2.67 1.25
C ASN A 127 24.90 2.93 0.19
N ARG A 128 24.48 3.26 -1.04
CA ARG A 128 25.41 3.57 -2.14
C ARG A 128 26.36 4.72 -1.80
N THR A 129 25.85 5.73 -1.10
CA THR A 129 26.64 6.84 -0.54
C THR A 129 26.95 6.50 0.92
N VAL A 130 28.19 6.12 1.20
CA VAL A 130 28.60 5.52 2.47
C VAL A 130 28.43 6.49 3.64
N GLU A 131 28.61 7.79 3.40
CA GLU A 131 28.50 8.86 4.40
C GLU A 131 27.09 8.94 5.01
N LYS A 132 26.07 8.43 4.32
CA LYS A 132 24.71 8.33 4.87
C LYS A 132 24.58 7.27 5.97
N CYS A 133 25.55 6.37 6.11
CA CYS A 133 25.54 5.34 7.15
C CYS A 133 26.05 5.86 8.51
N ASP A 134 26.81 6.95 8.54
CA ASP A 134 27.55 7.42 9.72
C ASP A 134 26.64 7.65 10.93
N LEU A 135 25.47 8.26 10.69
CA LEU A 135 24.47 8.50 11.73
C LEU A 135 24.04 7.19 12.41
N PHE A 136 23.79 6.14 11.63
CA PHE A 136 23.28 4.88 12.16
C PHE A 136 24.37 4.04 12.82
N ILE A 137 25.61 4.18 12.38
CA ILE A 137 26.76 3.56 13.06
C ILE A 137 26.89 4.12 14.48
N GLN A 138 26.69 5.43 14.65
CA GLN A 138 26.66 6.06 15.98
C GLN A 138 25.47 5.58 16.82
N GLU A 139 24.34 5.26 16.19
CA GLU A 139 23.15 4.64 16.81
C GLU A 139 23.29 3.11 17.04
N GLY A 140 24.44 2.50 16.71
CA GLY A 140 24.74 1.09 16.98
C GLY A 140 24.52 0.12 15.81
N ALA A 141 24.22 0.63 14.61
CA ALA A 141 24.17 -0.20 13.41
C ALA A 141 25.56 -0.69 12.99
N ARG A 142 25.60 -1.87 12.36
CA ARG A 142 26.79 -2.38 11.67
C ARG A 142 26.80 -1.88 10.23
N LEU A 143 27.99 -1.62 9.68
CA LEU A 143 28.15 -1.28 8.28
C LEU A 143 28.42 -2.53 7.44
N GLY A 144 27.58 -2.79 6.43
CA GLY A 144 27.90 -3.72 5.35
C GLY A 144 28.61 -2.98 4.21
N ARG A 145 29.55 -3.63 3.51
CA ARG A 145 30.31 -3.04 2.41
C ARG A 145 29.56 -3.16 1.08
N THR A 146 28.77 -4.21 0.92
CA THR A 146 27.96 -4.47 -0.28
C THR A 146 26.57 -5.03 0.08
N PRO A 147 25.56 -4.90 -0.80
CA PRO A 147 24.27 -5.57 -0.63
C PRO A 147 24.39 -7.07 -0.41
N ALA A 148 25.24 -7.76 -1.18
CA ALA A 148 25.50 -9.19 -1.03
C ALA A 148 26.02 -9.56 0.37
N GLU A 149 26.91 -8.75 0.92
CA GLU A 149 27.47 -8.96 2.25
C GLU A 149 26.41 -8.80 3.34
N VAL A 150 25.59 -7.74 3.26
CA VAL A 150 24.48 -7.52 4.20
C VAL A 150 23.54 -8.73 4.22
N VAL A 151 23.13 -9.21 3.05
CA VAL A 151 22.25 -10.39 2.93
C VAL A 151 22.91 -11.65 3.51
N SER A 152 24.22 -11.83 3.30
CA SER A 152 24.97 -12.96 3.84
C SER A 152 25.01 -12.95 5.38
N MET A 153 25.15 -11.77 6.00
CA MET A 153 25.22 -11.60 7.46
C MET A 153 23.84 -11.61 8.14
N CYS A 154 22.79 -11.19 7.45
CA CYS A 154 21.46 -10.97 8.04
C CYS A 154 20.47 -12.07 7.69
N ASP A 155 19.50 -12.31 8.56
CA ASP A 155 18.46 -13.33 8.33
C ASP A 155 17.30 -12.75 7.51
N ILE A 156 16.94 -11.49 7.77
CA ILE A 156 15.96 -10.70 7.01
C ILE A 156 16.65 -9.42 6.53
N THR A 157 16.58 -9.13 5.24
CA THR A 157 17.13 -7.89 4.66
C THR A 157 16.02 -7.07 4.01
N PHE A 158 15.83 -5.85 4.47
CA PHE A 158 14.91 -4.87 3.89
C PHE A 158 15.63 -4.01 2.85
N SER A 159 14.89 -3.53 1.86
CA SER A 159 15.35 -2.51 0.90
C SER A 159 14.34 -1.38 0.75
N CYS A 160 14.85 -0.15 0.58
CA CYS A 160 14.02 1.03 0.30
C CYS A 160 14.78 2.00 -0.61
N VAL A 161 14.55 1.89 -1.92
CA VAL A 161 15.23 2.63 -2.99
C VAL A 161 14.25 3.39 -3.90
N SER A 162 14.79 4.19 -4.81
CA SER A 162 14.05 5.27 -5.48
C SER A 162 13.01 4.85 -6.51
N ASP A 163 13.29 3.79 -7.26
CA ASP A 163 12.56 3.44 -8.47
C ASP A 163 12.84 1.99 -8.92
N PRO A 164 12.08 1.46 -9.90
CA PRO A 164 12.25 0.10 -10.39
C PRO A 164 13.65 -0.23 -10.95
N LYS A 165 14.37 0.77 -11.49
CA LYS A 165 15.73 0.55 -12.00
C LYS A 165 16.69 0.38 -10.81
N ALA A 166 16.61 1.24 -9.81
CA ALA A 166 17.41 1.12 -8.59
C ALA A 166 17.16 -0.21 -7.87
N ALA A 167 15.91 -0.69 -7.81
CA ALA A 167 15.57 -1.97 -7.20
C ALA A 167 16.19 -3.16 -7.98
N ARG A 168 16.09 -3.14 -9.31
CA ARG A 168 16.76 -4.16 -10.16
C ARG A 168 18.27 -4.13 -10.01
N ASP A 169 18.88 -2.95 -10.10
CA ASP A 169 20.33 -2.80 -9.99
C ASP A 169 20.83 -3.27 -8.61
N LEU A 170 20.08 -2.99 -7.54
CA LEU A 170 20.40 -3.45 -6.19
C LEU A 170 20.38 -4.97 -6.07
N VAL A 171 19.44 -5.64 -6.74
CA VAL A 171 19.27 -7.09 -6.65
C VAL A 171 20.17 -7.86 -7.61
N LEU A 172 20.15 -7.48 -8.88
CA LEU A 172 20.77 -8.21 -9.99
C LEU A 172 22.20 -7.73 -10.30
N GLY A 173 22.58 -6.54 -9.81
CA GLY A 173 23.87 -5.94 -10.09
C GLY A 173 25.06 -6.69 -9.48
N PRO A 174 26.29 -6.27 -9.82
CA PRO A 174 27.51 -6.82 -9.22
C PRO A 174 27.51 -6.57 -7.70
N SER A 175 27.82 -7.61 -6.93
CA SER A 175 27.71 -7.60 -5.46
C SER A 175 26.30 -7.23 -4.95
N GLY A 176 25.28 -7.42 -5.77
CA GLY A 176 23.88 -7.21 -5.46
C GLY A 176 23.29 -8.29 -4.54
N VAL A 177 22.07 -8.07 -4.09
CA VAL A 177 21.34 -8.94 -3.14
C VAL A 177 21.40 -10.40 -3.55
N LEU A 178 21.19 -10.70 -4.84
CA LEU A 178 21.09 -12.07 -5.34
C LEU A 178 22.35 -12.91 -5.08
N GLN A 179 23.52 -12.28 -4.98
CA GLN A 179 24.80 -12.96 -4.72
C GLN A 179 24.94 -13.39 -3.25
N GLY A 180 24.20 -12.76 -2.33
CA GLY A 180 24.15 -13.12 -0.92
C GLY A 180 23.00 -14.08 -0.55
N ILE A 181 22.02 -14.27 -1.45
CA ILE A 181 20.85 -15.14 -1.20
C ILE A 181 21.27 -16.61 -1.20
N ARG A 182 20.76 -17.33 -0.21
CA ARG A 182 20.87 -18.79 -0.03
C ARG A 182 19.64 -19.30 0.72
N PRO A 183 19.39 -20.62 0.79
CA PRO A 183 18.29 -21.18 1.56
C PRO A 183 18.16 -20.59 2.97
N GLY A 184 16.95 -20.15 3.30
CA GLY A 184 16.62 -19.55 4.61
C GLY A 184 16.78 -18.04 4.72
N LYS A 185 17.40 -17.36 3.74
CA LYS A 185 17.50 -15.90 3.70
C LYS A 185 16.18 -15.26 3.28
N CYS A 186 15.80 -14.17 3.93
CA CYS A 186 14.59 -13.43 3.61
C CYS A 186 14.95 -12.04 3.05
N TYR A 187 14.26 -11.62 1.99
CA TYR A 187 14.37 -10.30 1.41
C TYR A 187 13.01 -9.61 1.39
N VAL A 188 12.96 -8.38 1.89
CA VAL A 188 11.74 -7.57 2.01
C VAL A 188 11.89 -6.29 1.19
N GLU A 189 11.19 -6.20 0.08
CA GLU A 189 11.25 -5.06 -0.84
C GLU A 189 10.21 -4.00 -0.45
N MET A 190 10.66 -2.87 0.10
CA MET A 190 9.78 -1.78 0.56
C MET A 190 9.70 -0.61 -0.42
N SER A 191 10.40 -0.67 -1.56
CA SER A 191 10.36 0.39 -2.57
C SER A 191 9.02 0.38 -3.31
N THR A 192 8.51 1.57 -3.63
CA THR A 192 7.36 1.67 -4.53
C THR A 192 7.79 1.46 -5.98
N VAL A 193 7.49 0.28 -6.52
CA VAL A 193 7.82 -0.16 -7.88
C VAL A 193 6.59 -0.80 -8.55
N ASP A 194 6.68 -1.11 -9.85
CA ASP A 194 5.61 -1.80 -10.58
C ASP A 194 5.52 -3.31 -10.25
N PRO A 195 4.33 -3.91 -10.43
CA PRO A 195 4.10 -5.34 -10.17
C PRO A 195 5.01 -6.27 -10.97
N GLU A 196 5.39 -5.89 -12.18
CA GLU A 196 6.28 -6.65 -13.06
C GLU A 196 7.68 -6.75 -12.44
N THR A 197 8.22 -5.63 -11.96
CA THR A 197 9.48 -5.57 -11.22
C THR A 197 9.43 -6.45 -9.97
N ILE A 198 8.38 -6.34 -9.15
CA ILE A 198 8.25 -7.17 -7.95
C ILE A 198 8.18 -8.67 -8.30
N THR A 199 7.47 -9.02 -9.36
CA THR A 199 7.36 -10.42 -9.81
C THR A 199 8.73 -10.96 -10.24
N GLU A 200 9.48 -10.17 -11.02
CA GLU A 200 10.84 -10.51 -11.43
C GLU A 200 11.77 -10.72 -10.22
N LEU A 201 11.80 -9.76 -9.29
CA LEU A 201 12.66 -9.82 -8.10
C LEU A 201 12.31 -11.02 -7.21
N SER A 202 11.03 -11.29 -7.03
CA SER A 202 10.55 -12.46 -6.28
C SER A 202 11.04 -13.77 -6.92
N GLN A 203 10.87 -13.93 -8.23
CA GLN A 203 11.27 -15.13 -8.95
C GLN A 203 12.77 -15.41 -8.84
N VAL A 204 13.61 -14.39 -9.05
CA VAL A 204 15.07 -14.57 -8.99
C VAL A 204 15.54 -14.90 -7.57
N ILE A 205 14.95 -14.26 -6.54
CA ILE A 205 15.29 -14.53 -5.14
C ILE A 205 14.88 -15.96 -4.74
N SER A 206 13.66 -16.37 -5.11
CA SER A 206 13.18 -17.73 -4.86
C SER A 206 13.98 -18.79 -5.62
N SER A 207 14.45 -18.50 -6.84
CA SER A 207 15.30 -19.43 -7.60
C SER A 207 16.63 -19.75 -6.91
N ARG A 208 17.08 -18.91 -5.98
CA ARG A 208 18.28 -19.11 -5.13
C ARG A 208 17.96 -19.68 -3.74
N GLY A 209 16.70 -20.06 -3.49
CA GLY A 209 16.22 -20.58 -2.21
C GLY A 209 15.90 -19.50 -1.18
N GLY A 210 15.89 -18.22 -1.57
CA GLY A 210 15.46 -17.12 -0.72
C GLY A 210 13.94 -17.04 -0.59
N ARG A 211 13.49 -16.39 0.49
CA ARG A 211 12.08 -16.06 0.73
C ARG A 211 11.86 -14.58 0.46
N PHE A 212 10.75 -14.24 -0.20
CA PHE A 212 10.49 -12.88 -0.68
C PHE A 212 9.18 -12.34 -0.12
N LEU A 213 9.21 -11.08 0.30
CA LEU A 213 8.04 -10.29 0.68
C LEU A 213 8.16 -8.91 0.03
N GLU A 214 7.13 -8.43 -0.65
CA GLU A 214 7.00 -7.00 -0.90
C GLU A 214 6.30 -6.35 0.28
N ALA A 215 6.77 -5.18 0.71
CA ALA A 215 6.21 -4.43 1.83
C ALA A 215 6.29 -2.90 1.60
N PRO A 216 5.82 -2.35 0.47
CA PRO A 216 5.82 -0.90 0.27
C PRO A 216 5.07 -0.15 1.38
N VAL A 217 5.52 1.07 1.67
CA VAL A 217 5.01 1.89 2.78
C VAL A 217 4.31 3.15 2.30
N ALA A 218 3.15 3.44 2.89
CA ALA A 218 2.43 4.69 2.73
C ALA A 218 2.69 5.60 3.93
N GLY A 219 3.02 6.86 3.62
CA GLY A 219 3.44 7.86 4.58
C GLY A 219 4.48 8.80 3.98
N SER A 220 4.89 9.77 4.77
CA SER A 220 5.92 10.74 4.41
C SER A 220 7.18 10.58 5.26
N GLN A 221 8.19 11.42 5.03
CA GLN A 221 9.41 11.42 5.84
C GLN A 221 9.09 11.58 7.33
N GLN A 222 8.22 12.53 7.69
CA GLN A 222 7.83 12.75 9.08
C GLN A 222 7.18 11.50 9.68
N VAL A 223 6.21 10.91 8.98
CA VAL A 223 5.52 9.69 9.42
C VAL A 223 6.51 8.52 9.57
N SER A 224 7.52 8.45 8.71
CA SER A 224 8.61 7.47 8.80
C SER A 224 9.48 7.65 10.03
N ASN A 225 9.81 8.89 10.37
CA ASN A 225 10.63 9.22 11.54
C ASN A 225 9.87 8.89 12.84
N GLU A 226 8.55 9.08 12.83
CA GLU A 226 7.67 8.80 13.97
C GLU A 226 7.31 7.33 14.13
N GLY A 227 7.69 6.46 13.18
CA GLY A 227 7.33 5.02 13.22
C GLY A 227 5.84 4.78 12.96
N MET A 228 5.18 5.66 12.21
CA MET A 228 3.72 5.68 12.03
C MET A 228 3.28 5.27 10.62
N LEU A 229 4.16 4.62 9.85
CA LEU A 229 3.87 4.19 8.48
C LEU A 229 2.72 3.20 8.40
N VAL A 230 2.03 3.20 7.25
CA VAL A 230 1.12 2.12 6.87
C VAL A 230 1.86 1.18 5.93
N ILE A 231 2.04 -0.06 6.36
CA ILE A 231 2.79 -1.06 5.59
C ILE A 231 1.80 -1.92 4.81
N LEU A 232 2.00 -2.03 3.50
CA LEU A 232 1.23 -2.92 2.63
C LEU A 232 2.12 -4.08 2.23
N ALA A 233 1.84 -5.29 2.71
CA ALA A 233 2.69 -6.45 2.49
C ALA A 233 2.01 -7.53 1.66
N ALA A 234 2.75 -8.22 0.80
CA ALA A 234 2.28 -9.39 0.08
C ALA A 234 3.45 -10.31 -0.31
N GLY A 235 3.19 -11.61 -0.47
CA GLY A 235 4.19 -12.65 -0.76
C GLY A 235 4.26 -13.71 0.33
N ASP A 236 5.47 -14.01 0.82
CA ASP A 236 5.65 -15.04 1.84
C ASP A 236 5.04 -14.62 3.18
N ARG A 237 3.89 -15.22 3.51
CA ARG A 237 3.15 -14.99 4.76
C ARG A 237 4.00 -15.19 6.01
N THR A 238 4.88 -16.17 5.95
CA THR A 238 5.69 -16.58 7.09
C THR A 238 6.87 -15.61 7.28
N VAL A 239 7.34 -14.93 6.21
CA VAL A 239 8.28 -13.79 6.33
C VAL A 239 7.57 -12.58 6.92
N TYR A 240 6.33 -12.32 6.51
CA TYR A 240 5.51 -11.24 7.06
C TYR A 240 5.32 -11.39 8.59
N GLU A 241 5.08 -12.61 9.06
CA GLU A 241 4.98 -12.93 10.50
C GLU A 241 6.33 -12.79 11.22
N ASP A 242 7.42 -13.28 10.62
CA ASP A 242 8.79 -13.10 11.12
C ASP A 242 9.19 -11.61 11.25
N CYS A 243 8.59 -10.72 10.44
CA CYS A 243 8.83 -9.28 10.47
C CYS A 243 7.95 -8.51 11.47
N SER A 244 7.12 -9.17 12.28
CA SER A 244 6.12 -8.53 13.14
C SER A 244 6.69 -7.39 14.01
N SER A 245 7.76 -7.66 14.78
CA SER A 245 8.38 -6.65 15.64
C SER A 245 9.15 -5.57 14.86
N CYS A 246 9.56 -5.84 13.61
CA CYS A 246 10.12 -4.82 12.72
C CYS A 246 9.01 -3.89 12.21
N PHE A 247 7.88 -4.44 11.76
CA PHE A 247 6.74 -3.66 11.28
C PHE A 247 6.08 -2.83 12.37
N GLN A 248 6.02 -3.33 13.62
CA GLN A 248 5.58 -2.55 14.77
C GLN A 248 6.53 -1.40 15.10
N ALA A 249 7.85 -1.56 14.89
CA ALA A 249 8.80 -0.49 15.15
C ALA A 249 8.68 0.66 14.14
N MET A 250 8.45 0.34 12.86
CA MET A 250 8.45 1.35 11.78
C MET A 250 7.05 1.83 11.37
N GLY A 251 5.99 1.17 11.83
CA GLY A 251 4.64 1.36 11.32
C GLY A 251 3.56 1.41 12.38
N LYS A 252 2.54 2.22 12.11
CA LYS A 252 1.28 2.25 12.87
C LYS A 252 0.44 1.00 12.62
N THR A 253 0.48 0.46 11.40
CA THR A 253 -0.32 -0.69 11.00
C THR A 253 0.30 -1.41 9.81
N SER A 254 -0.01 -2.71 9.68
CA SER A 254 0.40 -3.52 8.53
C SER A 254 -0.77 -4.34 7.98
N PHE A 255 -0.85 -4.42 6.65
CA PHE A 255 -1.86 -5.18 5.92
C PHE A 255 -1.19 -6.28 5.12
N PHE A 256 -1.70 -7.52 5.22
CA PHE A 256 -1.26 -8.61 4.34
C PHE A 256 -2.26 -8.83 3.21
N LEU A 257 -1.81 -8.56 1.98
CA LEU A 257 -2.61 -8.47 0.75
C LEU A 257 -2.51 -9.73 -0.13
N GLY A 258 -1.95 -10.82 0.42
CA GLY A 258 -1.90 -12.11 -0.25
C GLY A 258 -0.68 -12.27 -1.15
N GLU A 259 -0.90 -12.55 -2.43
CA GLU A 259 0.14 -12.92 -3.39
C GLU A 259 1.01 -11.74 -3.83
N VAL A 260 2.24 -12.06 -4.25
CA VAL A 260 3.21 -11.11 -4.81
C VAL A 260 2.60 -10.28 -5.96
N GLY A 261 2.91 -9.00 -5.96
CA GLY A 261 2.40 -7.95 -6.84
C GLY A 261 1.18 -7.22 -6.28
N ASN A 262 0.43 -7.77 -5.32
CA ASN A 262 -0.77 -7.12 -4.79
C ASN A 262 -0.46 -5.85 -3.98
N ALA A 263 0.66 -5.82 -3.23
CA ALA A 263 1.00 -4.64 -2.46
C ALA A 263 1.52 -3.52 -3.36
N ALA A 264 2.33 -3.83 -4.38
CA ALA A 264 2.72 -2.87 -5.42
C ALA A 264 1.50 -2.24 -6.10
N ARG A 265 0.52 -3.05 -6.54
CA ARG A 265 -0.72 -2.53 -7.15
C ARG A 265 -1.47 -1.59 -6.20
N MET A 266 -1.67 -2.00 -4.96
CA MET A 266 -2.38 -1.19 -3.97
C MET A 266 -1.65 0.12 -3.69
N MET A 267 -0.31 0.08 -3.55
CA MET A 267 0.51 1.26 -3.32
C MET A 267 0.42 2.24 -4.50
N LEU A 268 0.51 1.76 -5.74
CA LEU A 268 0.38 2.60 -6.93
C LEU A 268 -1.00 3.25 -7.03
N ILE A 269 -2.07 2.54 -6.66
CA ILE A 269 -3.42 3.10 -6.59
C ILE A 269 -3.48 4.23 -5.56
N LEU A 270 -2.96 4.02 -4.36
CA LEU A 270 -2.94 5.04 -3.30
C LEU A 270 -2.16 6.30 -3.74
N ASN A 271 -0.96 6.11 -4.29
CA ASN A 271 -0.14 7.24 -4.74
C ASN A 271 -0.72 7.92 -5.99
N MET A 272 -1.45 7.19 -6.84
CA MET A 272 -2.21 7.79 -7.94
C MET A 272 -3.29 8.74 -7.43
N VAL A 273 -4.07 8.32 -6.42
CA VAL A 273 -5.07 9.19 -5.78
C VAL A 273 -4.40 10.40 -5.13
N GLN A 274 -3.34 10.18 -4.34
CA GLN A 274 -2.63 11.26 -3.64
C GLN A 274 -2.01 12.28 -4.60
N GLY A 275 -1.33 11.83 -5.66
CA GLY A 275 -0.73 12.70 -6.66
C GLY A 275 -1.78 13.50 -7.43
N SER A 276 -2.86 12.85 -7.86
CA SER A 276 -3.95 13.54 -8.56
C SER A 276 -4.61 14.59 -7.67
N PHE A 277 -4.86 14.25 -6.41
CA PHE A 277 -5.48 15.16 -5.44
C PHE A 277 -4.60 16.39 -5.15
N MET A 278 -3.28 16.21 -5.01
CA MET A 278 -2.35 17.33 -4.81
C MET A 278 -2.32 18.27 -6.03
N ALA A 279 -2.38 17.74 -7.25
CA ALA A 279 -2.50 18.58 -8.44
C ALA A 279 -3.81 19.40 -8.43
N THR A 280 -4.94 18.80 -8.05
CA THR A 280 -6.23 19.50 -7.89
C THR A 280 -6.17 20.59 -6.80
N ILE A 281 -5.53 20.31 -5.66
CA ILE A 281 -5.33 21.32 -4.60
C ILE A 281 -4.52 22.50 -5.12
N ALA A 282 -3.41 22.23 -5.83
CA ALA A 282 -2.58 23.26 -6.43
C ALA A 282 -3.37 24.13 -7.42
N GLU A 283 -4.15 23.50 -8.31
CA GLU A 283 -5.01 24.19 -9.28
C GLU A 283 -6.02 25.11 -8.58
N GLY A 284 -6.73 24.61 -7.56
CA GLY A 284 -7.69 25.38 -6.77
C GLY A 284 -7.06 26.58 -6.07
N LEU A 285 -5.89 26.41 -5.45
CA LEU A 285 -5.15 27.50 -4.80
C LEU A 285 -4.68 28.55 -5.81
N THR A 286 -4.20 28.14 -6.99
CA THR A 286 -3.80 29.09 -8.04
C THR A 286 -4.98 29.79 -8.69
N LEU A 287 -6.12 29.11 -8.85
CA LEU A 287 -7.33 29.72 -9.38
C LEU A 287 -7.93 30.73 -8.41
N ALA A 288 -7.94 30.42 -7.10
CA ALA A 288 -8.31 31.38 -6.06
C ALA A 288 -7.45 32.65 -6.16
N GLN A 289 -6.13 32.50 -6.26
CA GLN A 289 -5.21 33.61 -6.43
C GLN A 289 -5.49 34.43 -7.70
N ALA A 290 -5.66 33.75 -8.86
CA ALA A 290 -5.90 34.39 -10.15
C ALA A 290 -7.25 35.13 -10.23
N THR A 291 -8.22 34.73 -9.41
CA THR A 291 -9.56 35.35 -9.32
C THR A 291 -9.69 36.34 -8.15
N GLY A 292 -8.58 36.74 -7.54
CA GLY A 292 -8.55 37.73 -6.47
C GLY A 292 -9.10 37.23 -5.13
N GLN A 293 -9.23 35.91 -4.95
CA GLN A 293 -9.66 35.29 -3.70
C GLN A 293 -8.45 34.98 -2.80
N SER A 294 -8.67 35.04 -1.49
CA SER A 294 -7.65 34.70 -0.50
C SER A 294 -7.41 33.18 -0.46
N GLN A 295 -6.17 32.75 -0.69
CA GLN A 295 -5.77 31.35 -0.56
C GLN A 295 -5.90 30.84 0.88
N HIS A 296 -5.69 31.71 1.88
CA HIS A 296 -5.93 31.39 3.29
C HIS A 296 -7.40 31.09 3.55
N THR A 297 -8.30 31.96 3.08
CA THR A 297 -9.74 31.76 3.24
C THR A 297 -10.22 30.52 2.49
N PHE A 298 -9.64 30.24 1.31
CA PHE A 298 -9.92 29.00 0.59
C PHE A 298 -9.55 27.75 1.41
N LEU A 299 -8.39 27.75 2.06
CA LEU A 299 -8.00 26.67 2.97
C LEU A 299 -8.96 26.57 4.16
N ASP A 300 -9.28 27.69 4.83
CA ASP A 300 -10.19 27.69 5.97
C ASP A 300 -11.55 27.05 5.60
N ILE A 301 -12.08 27.37 4.42
CA ILE A 301 -13.33 26.77 3.91
C ILE A 301 -13.17 25.27 3.65
N LEU A 302 -12.07 24.84 3.03
CA LEU A 302 -11.79 23.41 2.79
C LEU A 302 -11.73 22.61 4.09
N SER A 303 -11.08 23.15 5.12
CA SER A 303 -10.92 22.48 6.42
C SER A 303 -12.22 22.37 7.22
N GLN A 304 -13.26 23.14 6.89
CA GLN A 304 -14.61 22.97 7.47
C GLN A 304 -15.49 21.99 6.67
N GLY A 305 -15.06 21.60 5.47
CA GLY A 305 -15.85 20.78 4.55
C GLY A 305 -15.59 19.27 4.67
N GLN A 306 -16.30 18.49 3.85
CA GLN A 306 -16.14 17.03 3.80
C GLN A 306 -14.79 16.57 3.24
N MET A 307 -14.00 17.48 2.65
CA MET A 307 -12.66 17.19 2.12
C MET A 307 -11.54 17.45 3.14
N ALA A 308 -11.89 17.91 4.35
CA ALA A 308 -10.94 18.19 5.41
C ALA A 308 -10.11 16.94 5.72
N SER A 309 -8.79 17.09 5.65
CA SER A 309 -7.84 16.02 5.99
C SER A 309 -6.49 16.63 6.36
N THR A 310 -5.72 15.92 7.19
CA THR A 310 -4.36 16.33 7.57
C THR A 310 -3.47 16.55 6.34
N PHE A 311 -3.70 15.79 5.26
CA PHE A 311 -2.98 15.97 4.00
C PHE A 311 -3.27 17.34 3.36
N VAL A 312 -4.55 17.74 3.25
CA VAL A 312 -4.95 19.03 2.69
C VAL A 312 -4.37 20.16 3.53
N ASP A 313 -4.57 20.13 4.84
CA ASP A 313 -4.13 21.19 5.75
C ASP A 313 -2.61 21.38 5.65
N GLN A 314 -1.84 20.29 5.77
CA GLN A 314 -0.39 20.36 5.73
C GLN A 314 0.15 20.85 4.37
N LYS A 315 -0.37 20.32 3.26
CA LYS A 315 0.15 20.69 1.93
C LYS A 315 -0.25 22.11 1.52
N CYS A 316 -1.44 22.57 1.90
CA CYS A 316 -1.84 23.96 1.70
C CYS A 316 -1.01 24.92 2.56
N GLN A 317 -0.77 24.61 3.83
CA GLN A 317 0.12 25.41 4.68
C GLN A 317 1.53 25.51 4.10
N ASN A 318 2.09 24.41 3.60
CA ASN A 318 3.38 24.40 2.92
C ASN A 318 3.40 25.36 1.72
N ILE A 319 2.35 25.36 0.89
CA ILE A 319 2.22 26.28 -0.26
C ILE A 319 2.14 27.74 0.21
N LEU A 320 1.27 28.04 1.18
CA LEU A 320 1.06 29.40 1.71
C LEU A 320 2.33 29.98 2.34
N GLN A 321 3.17 29.13 2.93
CA GLN A 321 4.46 29.51 3.51
C GLN A 321 5.61 29.51 2.48
N GLY A 322 5.37 29.07 1.24
CA GLY A 322 6.42 28.86 0.24
C GLY A 322 7.44 27.78 0.63
N ASN A 323 7.10 26.90 1.58
CA ASN A 323 7.97 25.86 2.10
C ASN A 323 7.77 24.55 1.33
N PHE A 324 8.69 24.25 0.42
CA PHE A 324 8.68 23.03 -0.39
C PHE A 324 9.78 22.05 0.01
N LYS A 325 10.25 22.10 1.26
CA LYS A 325 11.18 21.08 1.79
C LYS A 325 10.54 19.70 1.65
N PRO A 326 11.24 18.71 1.07
CA PRO A 326 10.64 17.43 0.72
C PRO A 326 10.24 16.62 1.94
N ASP A 327 8.95 16.34 2.05
CA ASP A 327 8.40 15.30 2.93
C ASP A 327 7.99 14.06 2.10
N TYR A 328 7.65 14.30 0.82
CA TYR A 328 7.65 13.29 -0.25
C TYR A 328 8.13 13.93 -1.56
N TYR A 329 9.19 13.42 -2.18
CA TYR A 329 9.77 14.06 -3.36
C TYR A 329 8.82 14.11 -4.56
N LEU A 330 8.79 15.24 -5.27
CA LEU A 330 8.01 15.44 -6.48
C LEU A 330 8.37 14.44 -7.59
N LYS A 331 9.66 14.13 -7.78
CA LYS A 331 10.09 13.12 -8.75
C LYS A 331 9.55 11.72 -8.44
N HIS A 332 9.32 11.39 -7.16
CA HIS A 332 8.80 10.08 -6.77
C HIS A 332 7.30 9.98 -7.02
N ILE A 333 6.52 11.01 -6.69
CA ILE A 333 5.07 10.98 -6.99
C ILE A 333 4.81 10.99 -8.50
N GLN A 334 5.64 11.69 -9.28
CA GLN A 334 5.57 11.65 -10.74
C GLN A 334 5.89 10.24 -11.28
N LYS A 335 6.90 9.57 -10.70
CA LYS A 335 7.20 8.17 -11.01
C LYS A 335 6.01 7.27 -10.67
N ASP A 336 5.36 7.46 -9.52
CA ASP A 336 4.19 6.66 -9.13
C ASP A 336 3.02 6.84 -10.09
N LEU A 337 2.70 8.08 -10.47
CA LEU A 337 1.65 8.35 -11.46
C LEU A 337 1.94 7.67 -12.79
N ARG A 338 3.19 7.74 -13.27
CA ARG A 338 3.61 7.04 -14.49
C ARG A 338 3.42 5.52 -14.38
N LEU A 339 3.79 4.91 -13.26
CA LEU A 339 3.63 3.47 -13.05
C LEU A 339 2.15 3.09 -12.92
N ALA A 340 1.33 3.89 -12.24
CA ALA A 340 -0.11 3.67 -12.12
C ALA A 340 -0.82 3.77 -13.49
N ILE A 341 -0.43 4.72 -14.33
CA ILE A 341 -0.93 4.83 -15.72
C ILE A 341 -0.55 3.59 -16.52
N SER A 342 0.70 3.13 -16.43
CA SER A 342 1.17 1.91 -17.12
C SER A 342 0.42 0.64 -16.64
N MET A 343 0.09 0.58 -15.36
CA MET A 343 -0.73 -0.49 -14.79
C MET A 343 -2.17 -0.42 -15.32
N GLY A 344 -2.73 0.79 -15.46
CA GLY A 344 -4.02 1.01 -16.11
C GLY A 344 -4.03 0.54 -17.57
N ASP A 345 -2.99 0.87 -18.34
CA ASP A 345 -2.80 0.43 -19.74
C ASP A 345 -2.79 -1.10 -19.84
N THR A 346 -1.97 -1.77 -19.02
CA THR A 346 -1.92 -3.24 -18.97
C THR A 346 -3.28 -3.89 -18.66
N ALA A 347 -4.12 -3.21 -17.88
CA ALA A 347 -5.46 -3.65 -17.53
C ALA A 347 -6.55 -3.20 -18.53
N ASN A 348 -6.19 -2.49 -19.61
CA ASN A 348 -7.10 -1.79 -20.52
C ASN A 348 -8.11 -0.89 -19.77
N HIS A 349 -7.65 -0.22 -18.71
CA HIS A 349 -8.46 0.64 -17.86
C HIS A 349 -8.02 2.11 -17.98
N PRO A 350 -8.86 2.98 -18.59
CA PRO A 350 -8.54 4.40 -18.73
C PRO A 350 -8.35 5.10 -17.37
N THR A 351 -7.27 5.88 -17.23
CA THR A 351 -6.94 6.65 -16.02
C THR A 351 -6.78 8.16 -16.32
N PRO A 352 -7.80 8.84 -16.87
CA PRO A 352 -7.66 10.19 -17.42
C PRO A 352 -7.21 11.24 -16.38
N MET A 353 -7.67 11.11 -15.12
CA MET A 353 -7.27 12.04 -14.05
C MET A 353 -5.78 11.90 -13.72
N ALA A 354 -5.28 10.66 -13.62
CA ALA A 354 -3.87 10.41 -13.39
C ALA A 354 -3.01 10.87 -14.57
N ALA A 355 -3.48 10.67 -15.81
CA ALA A 355 -2.81 11.12 -17.02
C ALA A 355 -2.64 12.66 -17.02
N ALA A 356 -3.70 13.41 -16.72
CA ALA A 356 -3.64 14.87 -16.61
C ALA A 356 -2.65 15.31 -15.52
N ALA A 357 -2.79 14.76 -14.30
CA ALA A 357 -1.90 15.08 -13.19
C ALA A 357 -0.43 14.78 -13.52
N ASN A 358 -0.13 13.64 -14.16
CA ASN A 358 1.22 13.25 -14.54
C ASN A 358 1.90 14.28 -15.47
N GLU A 359 1.16 14.87 -16.43
CA GLU A 359 1.73 15.91 -17.30
C GLU A 359 2.02 17.21 -16.53
N VAL A 360 1.18 17.58 -15.57
CA VAL A 360 1.46 18.72 -14.67
C VAL A 360 2.71 18.46 -13.83
N TYR A 361 2.87 17.25 -13.30
CA TYR A 361 4.08 16.87 -12.58
C TYR A 361 5.33 16.86 -13.47
N LYS A 362 5.23 16.45 -14.73
CA LYS A 362 6.33 16.57 -15.69
C LYS A 362 6.70 18.04 -15.95
N ARG A 363 5.71 18.93 -16.07
CA ARG A 363 5.95 20.39 -16.14
C ARG A 363 6.68 20.89 -14.90
N ALA A 364 6.25 20.49 -13.70
CA ALA A 364 6.94 20.87 -12.46
C ALA A 364 8.39 20.36 -12.44
N LYS A 365 8.66 19.14 -12.92
CA LYS A 365 10.03 18.63 -13.06
C LYS A 365 10.87 19.45 -14.03
N ALA A 366 10.30 19.90 -15.14
CA ALA A 366 10.97 20.78 -16.11
C ALA A 366 11.26 22.18 -15.55
N LEU A 367 10.57 22.57 -14.47
CA LEU A 367 10.82 23.77 -13.69
C LEU A 367 11.73 23.50 -12.47
N ASP A 368 12.58 22.47 -12.53
CA ASP A 368 13.55 22.10 -11.48
C ASP A 368 12.94 21.75 -10.11
N GLN A 369 11.68 21.31 -10.06
CA GLN A 369 11.02 20.97 -8.80
C GLN A 369 11.20 19.51 -8.36
N SER A 370 12.02 18.73 -9.07
CA SER A 370 12.17 17.28 -8.87
C SER A 370 12.50 16.87 -7.43
N ASP A 371 13.37 17.64 -6.76
CA ASP A 371 13.88 17.36 -5.42
C ASP A 371 13.17 18.15 -4.30
N ASN A 372 12.12 18.89 -4.66
CA ASN A 372 11.23 19.52 -3.69
C ASN A 372 10.08 18.56 -3.31
N ASP A 373 9.28 18.95 -2.33
CA ASP A 373 8.06 18.23 -1.97
C ASP A 373 7.08 18.15 -3.15
N MET A 374 6.22 17.12 -3.14
CA MET A 374 5.15 16.98 -4.12
C MET A 374 4.21 18.19 -4.20
N SER A 375 4.08 18.99 -3.12
CA SER A 375 3.32 20.24 -3.16
C SER A 375 3.92 21.28 -4.10
N ALA A 376 5.20 21.16 -4.49
CA ALA A 376 5.84 22.03 -5.46
C ALA A 376 5.26 21.91 -6.87
N VAL A 377 4.35 20.95 -7.12
CA VAL A 377 3.50 20.93 -8.32
C VAL A 377 2.70 22.22 -8.48
N TYR A 378 2.43 22.93 -7.37
CA TYR A 378 1.90 24.29 -7.36
C TYR A 378 2.64 25.24 -8.30
N ARG A 379 3.98 25.14 -8.38
CA ARG A 379 4.80 26.00 -9.23
C ARG A 379 4.62 25.75 -10.73
N ALA A 380 4.00 24.63 -11.12
CA ALA A 380 3.65 24.37 -12.51
C ALA A 380 2.45 25.19 -13.01
N TYR A 381 1.69 25.80 -12.09
CA TYR A 381 0.50 26.61 -12.37
C TYR A 381 0.74 28.12 -12.24
N ILE A 382 1.89 28.55 -11.73
CA ILE A 382 2.20 29.97 -11.57
C ILE A 382 2.41 30.61 -12.95
N HIS A 383 1.79 31.78 -13.15
CA HIS A 383 1.85 32.58 -14.37
C HIS A 383 3.09 33.46 -14.45
#